data_AF-A0A2N6DPA5-F1
#
_entry.id   AF-A0A2N6DPA5-F1
#
_cell.length_a   1.000
_cell.length_b   1.000
_cell.length_c   1.000
_cell.angle_alpha   90.00
_cell.angle_beta   90.00
_cell.angle_gamma   90.00
#
_symmetry.space_group_name_H-M   'P 1'
#
loop_
_entity.id
_entity.type
_entity.pdbx_description
1 polymer ?
#
loop_
_entity_poly.entity_id
_entity_poly.type
_entity_poly.pdbx_seq_one_letter_code
_entity_poly.pdbx_strand_id
1 'polypeptide(L)' 'MTATTGDHGICRDNEHHTLHICQLAKKGLKAEIAARRSQPGFICHNCNAVADRAEDLCNPSPFAPK' A
#
# COMPACT_ATOMS: atom_id res chain seq x y z
N MET A 1 6.40 -21.61 13.53
CA MET A 1 5.31 -20.81 12.93
C MET A 1 5.92 -19.53 12.35
N THR A 2 6.49 -19.59 11.15
CA THR A 2 7.14 -18.41 10.53
C THR A 2 6.30 -18.00 9.33
N ALA A 3 5.30 -17.14 9.59
CA ALA A 3 4.62 -16.43 8.52
C ALA A 3 5.63 -15.46 7.90
N THR A 4 6.07 -15.78 6.68
CA THR A 4 6.88 -14.91 5.83
C THR A 4 6.01 -13.74 5.40
N THR A 5 5.84 -12.78 6.29
CA THR A 5 4.91 -11.65 6.15
C THR A 5 5.46 -10.64 5.17
N GLY A 6 5.42 -10.96 3.86
CA GLY A 6 5.56 -10.09 2.68
C GLY A 6 6.02 -8.66 2.95
N ASP A 7 7.19 -8.52 3.56
CA ASP A 7 7.86 -7.25 3.75
C ASP A 7 8.54 -7.02 2.42
N HIS A 8 7.86 -6.24 1.56
CA HIS A 8 8.47 -5.83 0.33
C HIS A 8 9.57 -4.86 0.73
N GLY A 9 10.78 -5.41 0.91
CA GLY A 9 11.81 -4.98 1.87
C GLY A 9 12.46 -3.60 1.67
N ILE A 10 11.76 -2.67 1.03
CA ILE A 10 12.18 -1.29 0.87
C ILE A 10 10.93 -0.40 0.98
N CYS A 11 10.59 0.01 2.20
CA CYS A 11 9.70 1.13 2.43
C CYS A 11 10.54 2.37 2.71
N ARG A 12 10.31 3.46 1.96
CA ARG A 12 11.01 4.73 2.20
C ARG A 12 10.57 5.40 3.50
N ASP A 13 9.34 5.13 3.93
CA ASP A 13 8.74 5.70 5.14
C ASP A 13 8.46 4.59 6.15
N ASN A 14 9.44 4.32 7.03
CA ASN A 14 9.33 3.23 8.01
C ASN A 14 8.40 3.60 9.18
N GLU A 15 8.33 4.88 9.53
CA GLU A 15 7.47 5.39 10.61
C GLU A 15 5.97 5.21 10.27
N HIS A 16 5.58 5.49 9.03
CA HIS A 16 4.19 5.35 8.58
C HIS A 16 3.90 4.02 7.88
N HIS A 17 4.86 3.09 7.82
CA HIS A 17 4.74 1.83 7.10
C HIS A 17 3.49 1.04 7.49
N THR A 18 3.08 1.09 8.76
CA THR A 18 1.91 0.39 9.29
C THR A 18 0.56 0.87 8.75
N LEU A 19 0.54 2.06 8.13
CA LEU A 19 -0.61 2.70 7.52
C LEU A 19 -0.70 2.46 6.01
N HIS A 20 0.37 1.94 5.39
CA HIS A 20 0.35 1.62 3.96
C HIS A 20 -0.56 0.44 3.63
N ILE A 21 -1.08 0.42 2.41
CA ILE A 21 -2.05 -0.59 1.97
C ILE A 21 -1.51 -2.02 2.08
N CYS A 22 -0.20 -2.25 1.96
CA CYS A 22 0.38 -3.58 2.15
C CYS A 22 0.21 -4.10 3.59
N GLN A 23 0.29 -3.24 4.60
CA GLN A 23 0.10 -3.60 6.00
C GLN A 23 -1.38 -3.67 6.37
N LEU A 24 -2.20 -2.76 5.83
CA LEU A 24 -3.66 -2.85 5.96
C LEU A 24 -4.20 -4.16 5.39
N ALA A 25 -3.65 -4.63 4.25
CA ALA A 25 -4.02 -5.89 3.63
C ALA A 25 -3.65 -7.10 4.52
N LYS A 26 -2.46 -7.10 5.12
CA LYS A 26 -2.04 -8.13 6.09
C LYS A 26 -2.95 -8.18 7.33
N LYS A 27 -3.45 -7.04 7.78
CA LYS A 27 -4.40 -6.91 8.90
C LYS A 27 -5.85 -7.25 8.51
N GLY A 28 -6.13 -7.47 7.22
CA GLY A 28 -7.49 -7.74 6.74
C GLY A 28 -8.43 -6.54 6.78
N LEU A 29 -7.91 -5.31 6.87
CA LEU A 29 -8.70 -4.07 7.02
C LEU A 29 -9.26 -3.60 5.68
N LYS A 30 -10.18 -4.39 5.10
CA LYS A 30 -10.72 -4.15 3.74
C LYS A 30 -11.43 -2.80 3.59
N ALA A 31 -12.12 -2.33 4.62
CA ALA A 31 -12.83 -1.03 4.59
C ALA A 31 -11.84 0.14 4.46
N GLU A 32 -10.75 0.12 5.23
CA GLU A 32 -9.70 1.15 5.15
C GLU A 32 -9.02 1.16 3.78
N ILE A 33 -8.76 -0.02 3.23
CA ILE A 33 -8.18 -0.15 1.89
C ILE A 33 -9.14 0.41 0.83
N ALA A 34 -10.44 0.14 0.95
CA ALA A 34 -11.44 0.66 0.03
C ALA A 34 -11.53 2.19 0.09
N ALA A 35 -11.50 2.77 1.29
CA ALA A 35 -11.50 4.22 1.48
C ALA A 35 -10.31 4.91 0.79
N ARG A 36 -9.13 4.28 0.83
CA ARG A 36 -7.88 4.78 0.20
C ARG A 36 -7.75 4.44 -1.29
N ARG A 37 -8.75 3.80 -1.89
CA ARG A 37 -8.77 3.36 -3.30
C ARG A 37 -9.99 3.88 -4.05
N SER A 38 -10.60 4.96 -3.57
CA SER A 38 -11.84 5.48 -4.15
C SER A 38 -11.60 6.11 -5.53
N GLN A 39 -10.44 6.75 -5.72
CA GLN A 39 -10.00 7.40 -6.97
C GLN A 39 -8.49 7.19 -7.14
N PRO A 40 -8.05 5.97 -7.49
CA PRO A 40 -6.65 5.62 -7.43
C PRO A 40 -5.83 6.37 -8.50
N GLY A 41 -4.79 7.08 -8.06
CA GLY A 41 -3.84 7.79 -8.92
C GLY A 41 -2.40 7.33 -8.75
N PHE A 42 -2.12 6.46 -7.77
CA PHE A 42 -0.78 5.97 -7.47
C PHE A 42 -0.74 4.44 -7.35
N ILE A 43 0.34 3.83 -7.84
CA ILE A 43 0.60 2.39 -7.76
C ILE A 43 1.90 2.14 -7.00
N CYS A 44 1.88 1.11 -6.16
CA CYS A 44 3.06 0.67 -5.43
C CYS A 44 3.84 -0.32 -6.28
N HIS A 45 5.09 -0.02 -6.61
CA HIS A 45 5.94 -0.95 -7.37
C HIS A 45 6.41 -2.17 -6.58
N ASN A 46 6.20 -2.13 -5.26
CA ASN A 46 6.55 -3.24 -4.39
C ASN A 46 5.45 -4.32 -4.37
N CYS A 47 4.18 -3.92 -4.20
CA CYS A 47 3.07 -4.84 -3.96
C CYS A 47 1.90 -4.70 -4.95
N ASN A 48 2.04 -3.86 -5.97
CA ASN A 48 1.02 -3.55 -6.99
C ASN A 48 -0.30 -3.00 -6.42
N ALA A 49 -0.34 -2.62 -5.14
CA ALA A 49 -1.46 -1.91 -4.57
C ALA A 49 -1.62 -0.54 -5.23
N VAL A 50 -2.85 -0.15 -5.49
CA VAL A 50 -3.20 1.21 -5.91
C VAL A 50 -3.74 2.00 -4.72
N ALA A 51 -3.59 3.31 -4.75
CA ALA A 51 -4.17 4.24 -3.78
C ALA A 51 -4.44 5.62 -4.40
N ASP A 52 -5.27 6.38 -3.70
CA ASP A 52 -5.63 7.75 -4.03
C ASP A 52 -4.46 8.71 -3.75
N ARG A 53 -3.66 8.44 -2.71
CA ARG A 53 -2.48 9.23 -2.33
C ARG A 53 -1.22 8.38 -2.36
N ALA A 54 -0.09 9.01 -2.70
CA ALA A 54 1.23 8.36 -2.72
C ALA A 54 1.66 7.84 -1.33
N GLU A 55 1.30 8.56 -0.25
CA GLU A 55 1.65 8.21 1.13
C GLU A 55 0.97 6.94 1.65
N ASP A 56 -0.04 6.42 0.95
CA ASP A 56 -0.70 5.17 1.30
C ASP A 56 0.09 3.94 0.82
N LEU A 57 1.25 4.14 0.18
CA LEU A 57 2.02 3.12 -0.52
C LEU A 57 3.51 3.18 -0.16
N CYS A 58 4.18 2.02 -0.15
CA CYS A 58 5.60 1.93 0.21
C CYS A 58 6.56 2.49 -0.84
N ASN A 59 6.22 2.34 -2.12
CA ASN A 59 7.03 2.74 -3.26
C ASN A 59 6.10 3.27 -4.36
N PRO A 60 5.48 4.45 -4.13
CA PRO A 60 4.47 5.00 -5.02
C PRO A 60 5.07 5.54 -6.31
N SER A 61 4.38 5.30 -7.42
CA SER A 61 4.51 6.07 -8.65
C SER A 61 3.12 6.51 -9.12
N PRO A 62 3.00 7.68 -9.79
CA PRO A 62 1.76 8.05 -10.45
C PRO A 62 1.39 6.99 -11.50
N PHE A 63 0.14 6.57 -11.53
CA PHE A 63 -0.42 5.85 -12.66
C PHE A 63 -1.76 6.46 -13.01
N ALA A 64 -1.93 6.85 -14.27
CA ALA A 64 -3.23 7.20 -14.78
C ALA A 64 -3.96 5.89 -15.12
N PRO A 65 -5.05 5.52 -14.41
CA PRO A 65 -5.95 4.52 -14.97
C PRO A 65 -6.48 5.08 -16.30
N LYS A 66 -6.39 4.27 -17.35
CA LYS A 66 -6.85 4.64 -18.69
C LYS A 66 -8.36 4.47 -18.81
#